data_AF-A0A966KN70-F1
#
_entry.id   AF-A0A966KN70-F1
#
_cell.length_a   1.000
_cell.length_b   1.000
_cell.length_c   1.000
_cell.angle_alpha   90.00
_cell.angle_beta   90.00
_cell.angle_gamma   90.00
#
_symmetry.space_group_name_H-M   'P 1'
#
loop_
_entity.id
_entity.type
_entity.pdbx_description
1 polymer ?
#
loop_
_entity_poly.entity_id
_entity_poly.type
_entity_poly.pdbx_seq_one_letter_code
_entity_poly.pdbx_strand_id
1 'polypeptide(L)'
;RDSPSYYGTFDQSGNVWEWNDLDGIECSQRGARGGFWGSTTAATLSSASRCVYEAHTEEFQFIGIRLAGPVTLADGSSLAVAATPAPRSFPRSWGWR
;
A
#
# COMPACT_ATOMS: atom_id res chain seq x y z
N ARG A 1 -6.20 21.03 -8.10
CA ARG A 1 -6.13 21.02 -6.62
C ARG A 1 -6.71 19.68 -6.20
N ASP A 2 -5.89 18.78 -5.68
CA ASP A 2 -6.38 17.48 -5.26
C ASP A 2 -7.35 17.63 -4.09
N SER A 3 -8.47 16.90 -4.18
CA SER A 3 -9.47 16.87 -3.14
C SER A 3 -9.09 15.78 -2.13
N PRO A 4 -9.32 15.99 -0.82
CA PRO A 4 -9.06 14.95 0.15
C PRO A 4 -9.95 13.73 -0.11
N SER A 5 -9.46 12.56 0.29
CA SER A 5 -10.29 11.36 0.38
C SER A 5 -11.42 11.56 1.41
N TYR A 6 -12.35 10.61 1.46
CA TYR A 6 -13.36 10.55 2.52
C TYR A 6 -12.73 10.60 3.94
N TYR A 7 -11.50 10.10 4.10
CA TYR A 7 -10.77 10.07 5.36
C TYR A 7 -9.87 11.30 5.58
N GLY A 8 -9.97 12.33 4.74
CA GLY A 8 -9.21 13.58 4.91
C GLY A 8 -7.76 13.52 4.42
N THR A 9 -7.35 12.42 3.79
CA THR A 9 -5.98 12.23 3.28
C THR A 9 -5.84 12.77 1.86
N PHE A 10 -4.72 13.45 1.58
CA PHE A 10 -4.37 13.97 0.27
C PHE A 10 -3.35 13.07 -0.42
N ASP A 11 -3.24 13.18 -1.75
CA ASP A 11 -2.15 12.59 -2.56
C ASP A 11 -1.99 11.07 -2.43
N GLN A 12 -3.08 10.35 -2.18
CA GLN A 12 -3.09 8.88 -2.20
C GLN A 12 -3.12 8.31 -3.63
N SER A 13 -3.22 9.16 -4.65
CA SER A 13 -3.24 8.80 -6.07
C SER A 13 -2.48 9.86 -6.87
N GLY A 14 -1.15 9.72 -6.93
CA GLY A 14 -0.23 10.65 -7.58
C GLY A 14 0.87 11.13 -6.65
N ASN A 15 1.55 12.21 -7.05
CA ASN A 15 2.73 12.77 -6.39
C ASN A 15 3.92 11.79 -6.35
N VAL A 16 3.93 10.85 -5.40
CA VAL A 16 4.97 9.82 -5.25
C VAL A 16 4.36 8.50 -4.83
N TRP A 17 5.01 7.41 -5.23
CA TRP A 17 4.69 6.09 -4.69
C TRP A 17 5.02 6.09 -3.19
N GLU A 18 4.17 5.53 -2.36
CA GLU A 18 4.38 5.50 -0.91
C GLU A 18 4.70 4.08 -0.44
N TRP A 19 5.82 3.92 0.27
CA TRP A 19 6.22 2.65 0.87
C TRP A 19 5.17 2.09 1.84
N ASN A 20 5.05 0.76 1.88
CA ASN A 20 4.21 -0.01 2.78
C ASN A 20 4.89 -1.35 3.11
N ASP A 21 4.63 -1.89 4.30
CA ASP A 21 5.23 -3.14 4.81
C ASP A 21 4.76 -4.41 4.08
N LEU A 22 4.01 -4.28 2.99
CA LEU A 22 3.46 -5.38 2.20
C LEU A 22 2.59 -6.33 3.04
N ASP A 23 3.15 -7.46 3.46
CA ASP A 23 2.54 -8.49 4.32
C ASP A 23 3.11 -8.50 5.75
N GLY A 24 4.04 -7.59 6.07
CA GLY A 24 4.70 -7.49 7.36
C GLY A 24 5.74 -8.59 7.61
N ILE A 25 6.05 -9.41 6.60
CA ILE A 25 7.08 -10.44 6.72
C ILE A 25 8.45 -9.79 6.52
N GLU A 26 9.38 -10.11 7.42
CA GLU A 26 10.75 -9.65 7.32
C GLU A 26 11.40 -10.20 6.04
N CYS A 27 11.55 -9.33 5.06
CA CYS A 27 12.24 -9.58 3.80
C CYS A 27 12.86 -8.27 3.28
N SER A 28 13.56 -8.30 2.15
CA SER A 28 14.08 -7.07 1.51
C SER A 28 13.04 -6.34 0.67
N GLN A 29 11.94 -7.01 0.34
CA GLN A 29 10.89 -6.49 -0.51
C GLN A 29 9.84 -5.71 0.28
N ARG A 30 9.47 -4.52 -0.21
CA ARG A 30 8.37 -3.73 0.35
C ARG A 30 7.39 -3.35 -0.74
N GLY A 31 6.14 -3.13 -0.33
CA GLY A 31 5.10 -2.69 -1.24
C GLY A 31 5.18 -1.18 -1.46
N ALA A 32 4.77 -0.72 -2.64
CA ALA A 32 4.51 0.70 -2.87
C ALA A 32 3.10 0.91 -3.45
N ARG A 33 2.45 2.04 -3.08
CA ARG A 33 1.08 2.38 -3.46
C ARG A 33 0.94 3.84 -3.93
N GLY A 34 -0.09 4.13 -4.72
CA GLY A 34 -0.50 5.50 -5.05
C GLY A 34 -0.03 6.07 -6.40
N GLY A 35 0.93 5.46 -7.09
CA GLY A 35 1.47 6.05 -8.32
C GLY A 35 2.39 7.25 -8.02
N PHE A 36 2.89 7.92 -9.06
CA PHE A 36 3.81 9.06 -8.94
C PHE A 36 3.55 10.09 -10.04
N TRP A 37 4.22 11.24 -9.99
CA TRP A 37 4.05 12.35 -10.96
C TRP A 37 4.25 11.97 -12.44
N GLY A 38 4.96 10.88 -12.74
CA GLY A 38 5.11 10.33 -14.09
C GLY A 38 4.12 9.23 -14.46
N SER A 39 3.14 8.92 -13.60
CA SER A 39 2.12 7.91 -13.87
C SER A 39 1.12 8.42 -14.90
N THR A 40 1.10 7.79 -16.08
CA THR A 40 0.26 8.19 -17.21
C THR A 40 -1.04 7.40 -17.33
N THR A 41 -1.21 6.35 -16.52
CA THR A 41 -2.37 5.46 -16.62
C THR A 41 -3.23 5.50 -15.36
N ALA A 42 -4.55 5.39 -15.55
CA ALA A 42 -5.49 5.22 -14.44
C ALA A 42 -5.22 3.92 -13.67
N ALA A 43 -4.66 2.90 -14.33
CA ALA A 43 -4.22 1.68 -13.67
C ALA A 43 -3.15 2.00 -12.63
N THR A 44 -2.07 2.71 -13.00
CA THR A 44 -0.98 3.05 -12.05
C THR A 44 -1.41 3.95 -10.90
N LEU A 45 -2.41 4.82 -11.11
CA LEU A 45 -2.97 5.70 -10.08
C LEU A 45 -4.10 5.05 -9.26
N SER A 46 -4.53 3.84 -9.63
CA SER A 46 -5.63 3.15 -8.97
C SER A 46 -5.26 2.79 -7.53
N SER A 47 -6.22 2.96 -6.62
CA SER A 47 -6.13 2.45 -5.24
C SER A 47 -5.93 0.94 -5.16
N ALA A 48 -6.25 0.19 -6.22
CA ALA A 48 -6.06 -1.25 -6.32
C ALA A 48 -4.65 -1.66 -6.81
N SER A 49 -3.86 -0.73 -7.34
CA SER A 49 -2.55 -1.05 -7.90
C SER A 49 -1.49 -1.30 -6.82
N ARG A 50 -0.63 -2.29 -7.08
CA ARG A 50 0.42 -2.76 -6.18
C ARG A 50 1.74 -2.82 -6.96
N CYS A 51 2.78 -2.21 -6.42
CA CYS A 51 4.17 -2.45 -6.84
C CYS A 51 4.97 -3.05 -5.68
N VAL A 52 6.08 -3.70 -6.01
CA VAL A 52 7.05 -4.28 -5.06
C VAL A 52 8.45 -3.86 -5.51
N TYR A 53 9.27 -3.43 -4.55
CA TYR A 53 10.63 -2.93 -4.76
C TYR A 53 11.53 -3.44 -3.61
N GLU A 54 12.85 -3.46 -3.84
CA GLU A 54 13.86 -3.87 -2.86
C GLU A 54 14.26 -2.69 -1.96
N ALA A 55 13.68 -2.61 -0.77
CA ALA A 55 13.73 -1.43 0.10
C ALA A 55 15.13 -1.06 0.62
N HIS A 56 16.08 -2.00 0.64
CA HIS A 56 17.44 -1.77 1.12
C HIS A 56 18.42 -1.29 0.05
N THR A 57 18.04 -1.38 -1.23
CA THR A 57 18.95 -1.08 -2.35
C THR A 57 18.34 -0.14 -3.37
N GLU A 58 17.04 0.07 -3.34
CA GLU A 58 16.33 0.89 -4.31
C GLU A 58 15.83 2.18 -3.67
N GLU A 59 16.51 3.28 -3.99
CA GLU A 59 16.04 4.64 -3.72
C GLU A 59 15.70 5.33 -5.03
N PHE A 60 14.44 5.76 -5.16
CA PHE A 60 13.96 6.44 -6.35
C PHE A 60 13.39 7.80 -5.97
N GLN A 61 13.68 8.83 -6.76
CA GLN A 61 13.13 10.18 -6.60
C GLN A 61 11.58 10.26 -6.68
N PHE A 62 10.94 9.18 -7.09
CA PHE A 62 9.49 9.07 -7.23
C PHE A 62 8.85 8.16 -6.17
N ILE A 63 9.61 7.71 -5.16
CA ILE A 63 9.10 6.97 -4.01
C ILE A 63 9.35 7.79 -2.74
N GLY A 64 8.35 7.87 -1.87
CA GLY A 64 8.40 8.57 -0.60
C GLY A 64 7.71 7.78 0.52
N ILE A 65 7.34 8.49 1.58
CA ILE A 65 6.74 7.91 2.79
C ILE A 65 5.44 8.62 3.17
N ARG A 66 4.51 7.84 3.71
CA ARG A 66 3.39 8.33 4.51
C ARG A 66 3.38 7.60 5.83
N LEU A 67 3.26 8.35 6.91
CA LEU A 67 3.25 7.78 8.25
C LEU A 67 1.85 7.23 8.58
N ALA A 68 1.85 6.07 9.22
CA ALA A 68 0.69 5.49 9.87
C ALA A 68 1.06 5.19 11.33
N GLY A 69 0.08 5.25 12.22
CA GLY A 69 0.29 4.98 13.64
C GLY A 69 -0.93 4.31 14.26
N PRO A 70 -0.76 3.62 15.40
CA PRO A 70 -1.87 3.01 16.11
C PRO A 70 -2.81 4.09 16.64
N VAL A 71 -4.08 3.72 16.80
CA VAL A 71 -5.05 4.57 17.49
C VAL A 71 -5.00 4.26 18.97
N THR A 72 -4.71 5.27 19.80
CA THR A 72 -4.78 5.15 21.26
C THR A 72 -6.21 5.40 21.74
N LEU A 73 -6.76 4.45 22.48
CA LEU A 73 -8.08 4.55 23.09
C LEU A 73 -8.03 5.30 24.42
N ALA A 74 -9.20 5.70 24.92
CA ALA A 74 -9.34 6.48 26.15
C ALA A 74 -8.83 5.74 27.41
N ASP A 75 -8.76 4.41 27.37
CA ASP A 75 -8.20 3.57 28.44
C ASP A 75 -6.68 3.39 28.35
N GLY A 76 -6.02 4.04 27.37
CA GLY A 76 -4.58 3.94 27.12
C GLY A 76 -4.17 2.71 26.32
N SER A 77 -5.09 1.84 25.93
CA SER A 77 -4.81 0.74 25.01
C SER A 77 -4.61 1.26 23.57
N SER A 78 -3.90 0.51 22.74
CA SER A 78 -3.66 0.87 21.33
C SER A 78 -4.21 -0.18 20.39
N LEU A 79 -4.92 0.27 19.35
CA LEU A 79 -5.41 -0.57 18.27
C LEU A 79 -4.51 -0.37 17.04
N ALA A 80 -3.84 -1.44 16.62
CA ALA A 80 -3.17 -1.53 15.33
C ALA A 80 -3.95 -2.51 14.46
N VAL A 81 -4.58 -2.03 13.39
CA VAL A 81 -5.15 -2.91 12.36
C VAL A 81 -4.05 -3.22 11.36
N ALA A 82 -3.40 -4.37 11.52
CA ALA A 82 -2.55 -4.91 10.49
C ALA A 82 -3.43 -5.44 9.34
N ALA A 83 -3.16 -5.01 8.11
CA ALA A 83 -3.78 -5.61 6.94
C ALA A 83 -3.29 -7.07 6.85
N THR A 84 -4.12 -8.02 7.30
CA THR A 84 -3.79 -9.44 7.16
C THR A 84 -3.81 -9.75 5.67
N PRO A 85 -2.70 -10.23 5.07
CA PRO A 85 -2.73 -10.64 3.68
C PRO A 85 -3.69 -11.83 3.58
N ALA A 86 -4.72 -11.72 2.73
CA ALA A 86 -5.55 -12.86 2.41
C ALA A 86 -4.63 -13.98 1.85
N PRO A 87 -4.67 -15.21 2.39
CA PRO A 87 -3.96 -16.30 1.77
C PRO A 87 -4.47 -16.46 0.34
N ARG A 88 -3.56 -16.46 -0.64
CA ARG A 88 -3.91 -16.85 -2.03
C ARG A 88 -4.23 -18.34 -2.02
N SER A 89 -5.44 -18.71 -1.63
CA SER A 89 -5.97 -20.04 -1.91
C SER A 89 -6.43 -20.06 -3.38
N PHE A 90 -5.65 -20.69 -4.24
CA PHE A 90 -6.14 -21.13 -5.54
C PHE A 90 -7.26 -22.16 -5.32
N PRO A 91 -8.47 -21.98 -5.88
CA PRO A 91 -9.44 -23.07 -5.89
C PRO A 91 -8.90 -24.17 -6.80
N ARG A 92 -8.79 -25.37 -6.23
CA ARG A 92 -8.48 -26.62 -6.93
C ARG A 92 -9.48 -26.82 -8.07
N SER A 93 -8.93 -27.11 -9.25
CA SER A 93 -9.51 -27.80 -10.42
C SER A 93 -11.02 -28.07 -10.41
N TRP A 94 -11.74 -27.45 -11.35
CA TRP A 94 -13.04 -27.95 -11.80
C TRP A 94 -12.82 -29.15 -12.75
N GLY A 95 -13.27 -30.33 -12.33
CA GLY A 95 -13.39 -31.50 -13.19
C GLY A 95 -14.69 -31.43 -13.99
N TRP A 96 -14.61 -31.65 -15.30
CA TRP A 96 -15.78 -31.81 -16.16
C TRP A 96 -16.29 -33.26 -16.10
N ARG A 97 -17.60 -33.42 -15.95
CA ARG A 97 -18.37 -34.59 -16.41
C ARG A 97 -19.22 -34.15 -17.58
#